data_AF-A0A2S9SVS4-F1
#
_entry.id   AF-A0A2S9SVS4-F1
#
_cell.length_a   1.000
_cell.length_b   1.000
_cell.length_c   1.000
_cell.angle_alpha   90.00
_cell.angle_beta   90.00
_cell.angle_gamma   90.00
#
_symmetry.space_group_name_H-M   'P 1'
#
loop_
_entity.id
_entity.type
_entity.pdbx_description
1 polymer ?
#
loop_
_entity_poly.entity_id
_entity_poly.type
_entity_poly.pdbx_seq_one_letter_code
_entity_poly.pdbx_strand_id
1 'polypeptide(L)'
;MVEFLEEVLVTHKTLLSIIVLTLIAAVIIMKYWDRVKFWWTCTWYSFPVIGKISKLSKDITSVDEKGWFSSETTLCSAFHRYYDRFDKDPEHYDRCKSYLSKADELGRKPFPLIMWLIVFALVILEALGFAYVLAGFTIPGASESLQQYGAFGIALIISIILVGFTHWTGYEIYKNSILKKIRTYYSNDRREDKKNLEPDSRVKLENNNLDDEEKNYLQLLNRVTTNATVTPTWIISIVTAIFVIVIAIGATYVRGQVLEKQLTEEKSMTQTNVYEQSLPSTIVKSQESADTKAFDEVQDSDRKGGWATFIVLAVLFVFIQLLGILFGFKWGFVGKESQIAFEDSSDFRTKQDFVNYFKREKDTIIKIAEQKLKLLQQKMYQKGSMISTSAKEMDMLKTKDYRTFKEYVKNEARENINFHNDIEKTKEQTYTKTDLKKDIKVGNIENHVTLCTNCSSVLDTNSKFCNSCGTEVKKDILICKKCNTNLDENSKFCPSCGEKVVLKELVPTCPECKTTYENSVKFCSNDGKELELV
;
A
#
# COMPACT_ATOMS: atom_id res chain seq x y z
N MET A 1 14.54 6.01 38.56
CA MET A 1 13.86 6.12 37.24
C MET A 1 13.00 7.38 37.09
N VAL A 2 12.16 7.77 38.06
CA VAL A 2 11.38 9.01 37.96
C VAL A 2 12.28 10.26 38.02
N GLU A 3 13.20 10.33 38.98
CA GLU A 3 14.21 11.40 39.07
C GLU A 3 15.08 11.50 37.81
N PHE A 4 15.39 10.35 37.20
CA PHE A 4 16.11 10.27 35.93
C PHE A 4 15.32 10.88 34.75
N LEU A 5 14.03 10.56 34.64
CA LEU A 5 13.14 11.15 33.63
C LEU A 5 13.04 12.66 33.82
N GLU A 6 12.96 13.12 35.07
CA GLU A 6 12.96 14.55 35.40
C GLU A 6 14.29 15.21 35.00
N GLU A 7 15.43 14.61 35.32
CA GLU A 7 16.75 15.17 35.01
C GLU A 7 16.97 15.33 33.50
N VAL A 8 16.59 14.33 32.70
CA VAL A 8 16.66 14.39 31.23
C VAL A 8 15.67 15.41 30.65
N LEU A 9 14.42 15.41 31.14
CA LEU A 9 13.39 16.33 30.67
C LEU A 9 13.74 17.78 31.00
N VAL A 10 14.34 18.05 32.16
CA VAL A 10 14.78 19.38 32.59
C VAL A 10 15.99 19.82 31.77
N THR A 11 17.00 18.96 31.63
CA THR A 11 18.26 19.29 30.93
C THR A 11 18.04 19.56 29.44
N HIS A 12 17.15 18.81 28.78
CA HIS A 12 16.90 18.91 27.34
C HIS A 12 15.54 19.52 26.97
N LYS A 13 14.87 20.20 27.91
CA LYS A 13 13.50 20.75 27.75
C LYS A 13 13.30 21.57 26.47
N THR A 14 14.22 22.49 26.19
CA THR A 14 14.13 23.40 25.03
C THR A 14 14.28 22.65 23.71
N LEU A 15 15.26 21.76 23.62
CA LEU A 15 15.50 20.93 22.44
C LEU A 15 14.32 19.99 22.18
N LEU A 16 13.82 19.30 23.22
CA LEU A 16 12.66 18.43 23.14
C LEU A 16 11.40 19.21 22.72
N SER A 17 11.18 20.41 23.27
CA SER A 17 10.04 21.26 22.88
C SER A 17 10.09 21.68 21.41
N ILE A 18 11.26 22.06 20.91
CA ILE A 18 11.46 22.40 19.49
C ILE A 18 11.19 21.18 18.60
N ILE A 19 11.72 20.01 18.97
CA ILE A 19 11.49 18.76 18.22
C ILE A 19 9.99 18.41 18.20
N VAL A 20 9.30 18.50 19.34
CA VAL A 20 7.87 18.20 19.40
C VAL A 20 7.06 19.21 18.57
N LEU A 21 7.35 20.51 18.68
CA LEU A 21 6.65 21.54 17.90
C LEU A 21 6.89 21.40 16.40
N THR A 22 8.12 21.10 15.99
CA THR A 22 8.44 20.87 14.57
C THR A 22 7.77 19.61 14.04
N LEU A 23 7.72 18.52 14.82
CA LEU A 23 6.99 17.31 14.46
C LEU A 23 5.49 17.58 14.34
N ILE A 24 4.89 18.31 15.28
CA ILE A 24 3.49 18.70 15.22
C ILE A 24 3.21 19.55 13.97
N ALA A 25 4.06 20.55 13.69
CA ALA A 25 3.94 21.37 12.49
C ALA A 25 4.07 20.54 11.20
N ALA A 26 5.03 19.62 11.14
CA ALA A 26 5.20 18.71 10.01
C ALA A 26 3.97 17.81 9.81
N VAL A 27 3.42 17.24 10.88
CA VAL A 27 2.19 16.42 10.82
C VAL A 27 1.00 17.24 10.32
N ILE A 28 0.84 18.48 10.79
CA ILE A 28 -0.22 19.39 10.31
C ILE A 28 -0.05 19.69 8.82
N ILE A 29 1.18 20.02 8.38
CA ILE A 29 1.48 20.28 6.97
C ILE A 29 1.20 19.05 6.10
N MET A 30 1.60 17.86 6.55
CA MET A 30 1.32 16.61 5.83
C MET A 30 -0.17 16.32 5.74
N LYS A 31 -0.92 16.55 6.84
CA LYS A 31 -2.37 16.36 6.88
C LYS A 31 -3.12 17.31 5.93
N TYR A 32 -2.66 18.55 5.79
CA TYR A 32 -3.29 19.57 4.94
C TYR A 32 -2.49 19.87 3.68
N TRP A 33 -1.69 18.90 3.22
CA TRP A 33 -0.73 19.12 2.14
C TRP A 33 -1.37 19.61 0.85
N ASP A 34 -2.58 19.15 0.54
CA ASP A 34 -3.31 19.60 -0.65
C ASP A 34 -3.74 21.06 -0.56
N ARG A 35 -4.18 21.52 0.62
CA ARG A 35 -4.51 22.92 0.88
C ARG A 35 -3.26 23.79 0.77
N VAL A 36 -2.13 23.31 1.30
CA VAL A 36 -0.83 24.00 1.23
C VAL A 36 -0.36 24.12 -0.22
N LYS A 37 -0.40 23.03 -1.01
CA LYS A 37 -0.07 23.05 -2.44
C LYS A 37 -0.92 24.04 -3.24
N PHE A 38 -2.23 24.03 -2.98
CA PHE A 38 -3.17 24.93 -3.63
C PHE A 38 -2.89 26.39 -3.25
N TRP A 39 -2.72 26.68 -1.95
CA TRP A 39 -2.37 28.01 -1.46
C TRP A 39 -1.03 28.50 -2.04
N TRP A 40 -0.02 27.64 -2.09
CA TRP A 40 1.29 27.95 -2.66
C TRP A 40 1.18 28.27 -4.16
N THR A 41 0.38 27.49 -4.90
CA THR A 41 0.09 27.76 -6.31
C THR A 41 -0.59 29.12 -6.49
N CYS A 42 -1.62 29.41 -5.68
CA CYS A 42 -2.30 30.70 -5.71
C CYS A 42 -1.33 31.86 -5.43
N THR A 43 -0.44 31.70 -4.46
CA THR A 43 0.56 32.70 -4.06
C THR A 43 1.55 32.96 -5.20
N TRP A 44 2.11 31.90 -5.79
CA TRP A 44 3.09 32.02 -6.87
C TRP A 44 2.50 32.60 -8.17
N TYR A 45 1.23 32.30 -8.47
CA TYR A 45 0.54 32.91 -9.62
C TYR A 45 0.28 34.42 -9.39
N SER A 46 0.01 34.82 -8.14
CA SER A 46 -0.38 36.19 -7.80
C SER A 46 0.80 37.14 -7.59
N PHE A 47 2.03 36.61 -7.47
CA PHE A 47 3.19 37.42 -7.14
C PHE A 47 3.41 38.53 -8.19
N PRO A 48 3.51 39.81 -7.79
CA PRO A 48 3.34 40.94 -8.71
C PRO A 48 4.42 41.03 -9.79
N VAL A 49 5.69 40.76 -9.44
CA VAL A 49 6.85 40.95 -10.33
C VAL A 49 7.30 39.64 -10.98
N ILE A 50 7.55 38.61 -10.17
CA ILE A 50 8.13 37.32 -10.57
C ILE A 50 7.05 36.25 -10.79
N GLY A 51 5.77 36.57 -10.50
CA GLY A 51 4.70 35.58 -10.54
C GLY A 51 4.34 35.12 -11.95
N LYS A 52 3.76 33.91 -12.02
CA LYS A 52 3.39 33.28 -13.30
C LYS A 52 2.46 34.15 -14.15
N ILE A 53 1.49 34.85 -13.55
CA ILE A 53 0.58 35.73 -14.31
C ILE A 53 1.35 36.87 -15.00
N SER A 54 2.35 37.45 -14.33
CA SER A 54 3.19 38.51 -14.92
C SER A 54 3.93 37.99 -16.16
N LYS A 55 4.48 36.78 -16.09
CA LYS A 55 5.14 36.10 -17.20
C LYS A 55 4.16 35.75 -18.33
N LEU A 56 3.07 35.05 -18.00
CA LEU A 56 2.06 34.58 -18.96
C LEU A 56 1.35 35.73 -19.69
N SER A 57 1.16 36.86 -19.01
CA SER A 57 0.51 38.04 -19.64
C SER A 57 1.30 38.65 -20.81
N LYS A 58 2.57 38.27 -21.01
CA LYS A 58 3.40 38.72 -22.14
C LYS A 58 3.09 37.97 -23.44
N ASP A 59 2.49 36.79 -23.34
CA ASP A 59 2.16 35.95 -24.48
C ASP A 59 0.71 36.19 -24.89
N ILE A 60 0.55 37.01 -25.93
CA ILE A 60 -0.75 37.48 -26.46
C ILE A 60 -1.00 37.04 -27.92
N THR A 61 -0.06 36.30 -28.51
CA THR A 61 -0.11 35.91 -29.93
C THR A 61 -0.38 34.41 -30.09
N SER A 62 -0.03 33.58 -29.11
CA SER A 62 -0.25 32.14 -29.18
C SER A 62 -1.69 31.77 -28.84
N VAL A 63 -2.43 31.36 -29.87
CA VAL A 63 -3.82 30.93 -29.79
C VAL A 63 -3.91 29.49 -30.28
N ASP A 64 -4.61 28.64 -29.52
CA ASP A 64 -4.87 27.27 -29.93
C ASP A 64 -6.00 27.18 -30.99
N GLU A 65 -6.15 26.01 -31.59
CA GLU A 65 -7.21 25.75 -32.59
C GLU A 65 -8.63 25.91 -32.01
N LYS A 66 -8.78 25.89 -30.68
CA LYS A 66 -10.03 25.99 -29.93
C LYS A 66 -10.37 27.43 -29.56
N GLY A 67 -9.55 28.40 -29.97
CA GLY A 67 -9.76 29.82 -29.70
C GLY A 67 -9.45 30.21 -28.25
N TRP A 68 -8.51 29.54 -27.59
CA TRP A 68 -7.94 29.91 -26.30
C TRP A 68 -6.50 30.39 -26.44
N PHE A 69 -6.11 31.37 -25.65
CA PHE A 69 -4.70 31.74 -25.58
C PHE A 69 -3.92 30.66 -24.83
N SER A 70 -2.71 30.31 -25.28
CA SER A 70 -1.84 29.34 -24.59
C SER A 70 -1.58 29.72 -23.13
N SER A 71 -1.50 31.03 -22.86
CA SER A 71 -1.35 31.60 -21.53
C SER A 71 -2.58 31.36 -20.63
N GLU A 72 -3.79 31.40 -21.18
CA GLU A 72 -5.04 31.07 -20.48
C GLU A 72 -5.12 29.56 -20.23
N THR A 73 -4.85 28.73 -21.24
CA THR A 73 -4.85 27.26 -21.12
C THR A 73 -3.84 26.78 -20.06
N THR A 74 -2.64 27.37 -20.02
CA THR A 74 -1.62 27.07 -19.00
C THR A 74 -2.07 27.43 -17.59
N LEU A 75 -2.83 28.52 -17.43
CA LEU A 75 -3.40 28.89 -16.14
C LEU A 75 -4.53 27.92 -15.76
N CYS A 76 -5.49 27.71 -16.66
CA CYS A 76 -6.65 26.87 -16.42
C CYS A 76 -6.24 25.42 -16.11
N SER A 77 -5.37 24.80 -16.89
CA SER A 77 -4.83 23.46 -16.62
C SER A 77 -4.19 23.34 -15.24
N ALA A 78 -3.45 24.36 -14.78
CA ALA A 78 -2.83 24.35 -13.46
C ALA A 78 -3.86 24.33 -12.32
N PHE A 79 -4.99 25.02 -12.48
CA PHE A 79 -6.10 25.01 -11.53
C PHE A 79 -7.01 23.77 -11.67
N HIS A 80 -7.15 23.24 -12.89
CA HIS A 80 -7.92 22.02 -13.19
C HIS A 80 -7.42 20.81 -12.41
N ARG A 81 -6.09 20.66 -12.26
CA ARG A 81 -5.48 19.60 -11.45
C ARG A 81 -5.90 19.61 -9.98
N TYR A 82 -6.35 20.76 -9.45
CA TYR A 82 -6.93 20.84 -8.12
C TYR A 82 -8.43 20.55 -8.14
N TYR A 83 -9.12 20.93 -9.21
CA TYR A 83 -10.54 20.68 -9.42
C TYR A 83 -10.85 19.17 -9.55
N ASP A 84 -10.12 18.45 -10.40
CA ASP A 84 -10.36 17.01 -10.67
C ASP A 84 -10.20 16.13 -9.45
N ARG A 85 -9.37 16.54 -8.49
CA ARG A 85 -9.15 15.78 -7.25
C ARG A 85 -10.38 15.72 -6.35
N PHE A 86 -11.31 16.66 -6.52
CA PHE A 86 -12.59 16.66 -5.82
C PHE A 86 -13.72 16.11 -6.69
N ASP A 87 -13.41 15.54 -7.85
CA ASP A 87 -14.38 14.90 -8.74
C ASP A 87 -14.72 13.49 -8.26
N LYS A 88 -15.25 13.40 -7.03
CA LYS A 88 -15.85 12.18 -6.54
C LYS A 88 -17.26 12.07 -7.09
N ASP A 89 -17.53 10.96 -7.76
CA ASP A 89 -18.86 10.59 -8.24
C ASP A 89 -19.88 10.57 -7.07
N PRO A 90 -21.07 11.19 -7.22
CA PRO A 90 -22.11 11.16 -6.19
C PRO A 90 -22.44 9.75 -5.66
N GLU A 91 -22.33 8.72 -6.49
CA GLU A 91 -22.60 7.33 -6.09
C GLU A 91 -21.46 6.69 -5.29
N HIS A 92 -20.27 7.30 -5.24
CA HIS A 92 -19.15 6.79 -4.48
C HIS A 92 -19.48 6.61 -2.99
N TYR A 93 -20.24 7.54 -2.41
CA TYR A 93 -20.70 7.42 -1.02
C TYR A 93 -21.53 6.14 -0.79
N ASP A 94 -22.46 5.85 -1.69
CA ASP A 94 -23.32 4.67 -1.60
C ASP A 94 -22.51 3.40 -1.83
N ARG A 95 -21.55 3.41 -2.76
CA ARG A 95 -20.61 2.30 -2.97
C ARG A 95 -19.79 2.02 -1.71
N CYS A 96 -19.26 3.03 -1.03
CA CYS A 96 -18.53 2.85 0.23
C CYS A 96 -19.41 2.24 1.32
N LYS A 97 -20.63 2.76 1.53
CA LYS A 97 -21.55 2.22 2.55
C LYS A 97 -22.01 0.80 2.21
N SER A 98 -22.33 0.54 0.94
CA SER A 98 -22.70 -0.78 0.45
C SER A 98 -21.55 -1.78 0.62
N TYR A 99 -20.32 -1.39 0.27
CA TYR A 99 -19.12 -2.21 0.45
C TYR A 99 -18.94 -2.61 1.93
N LEU A 100 -18.99 -1.63 2.84
CA LEU A 100 -18.89 -1.88 4.28
C LEU A 100 -20.01 -2.76 4.80
N SER A 101 -21.24 -2.57 4.31
CA SER A 101 -22.38 -3.41 4.66
C SER A 101 -22.19 -4.85 4.21
N LYS A 102 -21.76 -5.07 2.96
CA LYS A 102 -21.49 -6.40 2.40
C LYS A 102 -20.29 -7.09 3.05
N ALA A 103 -19.31 -6.31 3.49
CA ALA A 103 -18.18 -6.78 4.28
C ALA A 103 -18.52 -7.06 5.75
N ASP A 104 -19.76 -6.81 6.20
CA ASP A 104 -20.20 -6.94 7.59
C ASP A 104 -19.42 -6.03 8.57
N GLU A 105 -18.97 -4.87 8.07
CA GLU A 105 -18.13 -3.90 8.78
C GLU A 105 -18.76 -2.51 8.88
N LEU A 106 -20.07 -2.42 8.58
CA LEU A 106 -20.82 -1.18 8.75
C LEU A 106 -20.83 -0.76 10.23
N GLY A 107 -20.33 0.45 10.52
CA GLY A 107 -20.24 1.00 11.87
C GLY A 107 -18.94 0.66 12.61
N ARG A 108 -18.10 -0.22 12.06
CA ARG A 108 -16.73 -0.43 12.55
C ARG A 108 -15.88 0.81 12.24
N LYS A 109 -14.91 1.09 13.11
CA LYS A 109 -14.03 2.25 13.03
C LYS A 109 -12.57 1.80 13.16
N PRO A 110 -11.61 2.50 12.52
CA PRO A 110 -10.20 2.25 12.76
C PRO A 110 -9.84 2.59 14.21
N PHE A 111 -8.71 2.06 14.67
CA PHE A 111 -8.26 2.30 16.04
C PHE A 111 -8.02 3.80 16.26
N PRO A 112 -8.76 4.44 17.19
CA PRO A 112 -8.77 5.89 17.29
C PRO A 112 -7.44 6.41 17.83
N LEU A 113 -7.00 7.57 17.33
CA LEU A 113 -5.71 8.17 17.68
C LEU A 113 -5.53 8.40 19.19
N ILE A 114 -6.59 8.73 19.93
CA ILE A 114 -6.52 8.89 21.39
C ILE A 114 -6.18 7.57 22.10
N MET A 115 -6.67 6.44 21.60
CA MET A 115 -6.35 5.14 22.17
C MET A 115 -4.91 4.72 21.86
N TRP A 116 -4.34 5.15 20.72
CA TRP A 116 -2.90 5.00 20.47
C TRP A 116 -2.06 5.71 21.53
N LEU A 117 -2.46 6.90 21.98
CA LEU A 117 -1.76 7.62 23.06
C LEU A 117 -1.89 6.88 24.40
N ILE A 118 -3.07 6.34 24.71
CA ILE A 118 -3.29 5.55 25.93
C ILE A 118 -2.45 4.27 25.90
N VAL A 119 -2.45 3.54 24.78
CA VAL A 119 -1.61 2.34 24.61
C VAL A 119 -0.14 2.70 24.71
N PHE A 120 0.31 3.78 24.09
CA PHE A 120 1.70 4.25 24.21
C PHE A 120 2.08 4.52 25.67
N ALA A 121 1.22 5.19 26.44
CA ALA A 121 1.44 5.40 27.86
C ALA A 121 1.49 4.08 28.66
N LEU A 122 0.58 3.14 28.37
CA LEU A 122 0.58 1.81 28.98
C LEU A 122 1.86 1.03 28.68
N VAL A 123 2.37 1.11 27.45
CA VAL A 123 3.62 0.47 27.03
C VAL A 123 4.82 1.03 27.79
N ILE A 124 4.87 2.35 28.03
CA ILE A 124 5.93 2.92 28.86
C ILE A 124 5.83 2.39 30.29
N LEU A 125 4.64 2.37 30.89
CA LEU A 125 4.44 1.85 32.24
C LEU A 125 4.88 0.38 32.35
N GLU A 126 4.56 -0.43 31.35
CA GLU A 126 4.96 -1.83 31.28
C GLU A 126 6.47 -1.98 31.11
N ALA A 127 7.08 -1.21 30.20
CA ALA A 127 8.52 -1.18 29.98
C ALA A 127 9.28 -0.77 31.26
N LEU A 128 8.77 0.19 32.04
CA LEU A 128 9.35 0.54 33.34
C LEU A 128 9.28 -0.64 34.32
N GLY A 129 8.15 -1.35 34.36
CA GLY A 129 7.98 -2.54 35.20
C GLY A 129 8.94 -3.68 34.83
N PHE A 130 9.27 -3.85 33.55
CA PHE A 130 10.29 -4.79 33.09
C PHE A 130 11.72 -4.29 33.33
N ALA A 131 11.98 -3.00 33.08
CA ALA A 131 13.29 -2.38 33.25
C ALA A 131 13.78 -2.48 34.70
N TYR A 132 12.88 -2.23 35.66
CA TYR A 132 13.18 -2.37 37.09
C TYR A 132 13.70 -3.76 37.44
N VAL A 133 13.11 -4.80 36.85
CA VAL A 133 13.50 -6.20 37.06
C VAL A 133 14.82 -6.53 36.37
N LEU A 134 15.01 -6.02 35.15
CA LEU A 134 16.14 -6.38 34.31
C LEU A 134 17.41 -5.58 34.60
N ALA A 135 17.33 -4.44 35.28
CA ALA A 135 18.47 -3.55 35.54
C ALA A 135 19.68 -4.31 36.08
N GLY A 136 19.51 -5.13 37.12
CA GLY A 136 20.62 -5.87 37.73
C GLY A 136 21.25 -6.98 36.86
N PHE A 137 20.65 -7.34 35.73
CA PHE A 137 21.07 -8.48 34.89
C PHE A 137 21.40 -8.11 33.43
N THR A 138 21.09 -6.90 32.98
CA THR A 138 21.14 -6.56 31.54
C THR A 138 22.56 -6.41 31.00
N ILE A 139 23.48 -5.80 31.77
CA ILE A 139 24.88 -5.61 31.38
C ILE A 139 25.77 -5.86 32.60
N PRO A 140 26.18 -7.11 32.89
CA PRO A 140 27.02 -7.40 34.04
C PRO A 140 28.36 -6.63 33.92
N GLY A 141 28.76 -5.94 34.99
CA GLY A 141 30.00 -5.16 35.05
C GLY A 141 29.93 -3.72 34.52
N ALA A 142 28.79 -3.27 33.99
CA ALA A 142 28.57 -1.86 33.66
C ALA A 142 28.23 -1.02 34.92
N SER A 143 28.33 0.31 34.79
CA SER A 143 27.84 1.22 35.85
C SER A 143 26.35 1.02 36.08
N GLU A 144 25.88 1.26 37.31
CA GLU A 144 24.47 1.11 37.69
C GLU A 144 23.56 1.93 36.76
N SER A 145 23.98 3.15 36.43
CA SER A 145 23.29 4.01 35.47
C SER A 145 23.13 3.33 34.10
N LEU A 146 24.21 2.81 33.52
CA LEU A 146 24.21 2.15 32.21
C LEU A 146 23.36 0.89 32.20
N GLN A 147 23.36 0.13 33.30
CA GLN A 147 22.49 -1.03 33.49
C GLN A 147 21.01 -0.64 33.47
N GLN A 148 20.62 0.45 34.15
CA GLN A 148 19.26 0.96 34.14
C GLN A 148 18.83 1.44 32.73
N TYR A 149 19.71 2.18 32.02
CA TYR A 149 19.45 2.63 30.65
C TYR A 149 19.27 1.46 29.67
N GLY A 150 20.17 0.47 29.75
CA GLY A 150 20.12 -0.72 28.92
C GLY A 150 18.85 -1.53 29.16
N ALA A 151 18.49 -1.74 30.43
CA ALA A 151 17.29 -2.47 30.80
C ALA A 151 16.01 -1.79 30.31
N PHE A 152 15.93 -0.46 30.44
CA PHE A 152 14.79 0.30 29.91
C PHE A 152 14.69 0.21 28.39
N GLY A 153 15.80 0.35 27.67
CA GLY A 153 15.83 0.24 26.21
C GLY A 153 15.34 -1.13 25.72
N ILE A 154 15.85 -2.22 26.31
CA ILE A 154 15.44 -3.58 25.96
C ILE A 154 13.96 -3.82 26.32
N ALA A 155 13.53 -3.41 27.52
CA ALA A 155 12.16 -3.55 27.97
C ALA A 155 11.17 -2.82 27.05
N LEU A 156 11.51 -1.62 26.59
CA LEU A 156 10.69 -0.85 25.66
C LEU A 156 10.55 -1.55 24.30
N ILE A 157 11.65 -2.09 23.76
CA ILE A 157 11.62 -2.84 22.50
C ILE A 157 10.72 -4.08 22.62
N ILE A 158 10.87 -4.86 23.69
CA ILE A 158 10.05 -6.05 23.95
C ILE A 158 8.57 -5.66 24.05
N SER A 159 8.25 -4.59 24.78
CA SER A 159 6.87 -4.13 24.98
C SER A 159 6.23 -3.68 23.66
N ILE A 160 6.96 -2.94 22.81
CA ILE A 160 6.47 -2.52 21.48
C ILE A 160 6.16 -3.75 20.60
N ILE A 161 7.06 -4.74 20.60
CA ILE A 161 6.86 -5.98 19.84
C ILE A 161 5.61 -6.72 20.35
N LEU A 162 5.46 -6.87 21.68
CA LEU A 162 4.29 -7.50 22.29
C LEU A 162 2.97 -6.83 21.91
N VAL A 163 2.92 -5.50 21.92
CA VAL A 163 1.72 -4.75 21.52
C VAL A 163 1.36 -5.00 20.06
N GLY A 164 2.36 -5.05 19.16
CA GLY A 164 2.14 -5.39 17.75
C GLY A 164 1.52 -6.79 17.60
N PHE A 165 2.12 -7.79 18.25
CA PHE A 165 1.67 -9.19 18.19
C PHE A 165 0.28 -9.38 18.81
N THR A 166 -0.03 -8.73 19.93
CA THR A 166 -1.36 -8.81 20.55
C THR A 166 -2.43 -8.14 19.69
N HIS A 167 -2.13 -6.98 19.10
CA HIS A 167 -3.05 -6.32 18.18
C HIS A 167 -3.30 -7.16 16.92
N TRP A 168 -2.26 -7.76 16.33
CA TRP A 168 -2.40 -8.67 15.19
C TRP A 168 -3.16 -9.95 15.54
N THR A 169 -2.97 -10.49 16.74
CA THR A 169 -3.76 -11.62 17.26
C THR A 169 -5.25 -11.27 17.32
N GLY A 170 -5.59 -10.09 17.85
CA GLY A 170 -6.97 -9.60 17.86
C GLY A 170 -7.59 -9.53 16.47
N TYR A 171 -6.84 -9.01 15.51
CA TYR A 171 -7.24 -8.96 14.11
C TYR A 171 -7.44 -10.36 13.51
N GLU A 172 -6.52 -11.30 13.75
CA GLU A 172 -6.63 -12.69 13.28
C GLU A 172 -7.88 -13.38 13.85
N ILE A 173 -8.18 -13.20 15.14
CA ILE A 173 -9.38 -13.74 15.79
C ILE A 173 -10.65 -13.20 15.11
N TYR A 174 -10.69 -11.90 14.83
CA TYR A 174 -11.83 -11.30 14.16
C TYR A 174 -12.00 -11.83 12.73
N LYS A 175 -10.92 -11.89 11.95
CA LYS A 175 -10.90 -12.51 10.62
C LYS A 175 -11.43 -13.95 10.66
N ASN A 176 -10.94 -14.75 11.61
CA ASN A 176 -11.39 -16.13 11.78
C ASN A 176 -12.87 -16.24 12.12
N SER A 177 -13.43 -15.29 12.89
CA SER A 177 -14.86 -15.25 13.17
C SER A 177 -15.70 -15.04 11.90
N ILE A 178 -15.24 -14.19 10.99
CA ILE A 178 -15.86 -13.94 9.68
C ILE A 178 -15.75 -15.18 8.77
N LEU A 179 -14.58 -15.82 8.70
CA LEU A 179 -14.41 -17.06 7.93
C LEU A 179 -15.32 -18.18 8.44
N LYS A 180 -15.45 -18.32 9.76
CA LYS A 180 -16.37 -19.28 10.38
C LYS A 180 -17.83 -18.96 10.03
N LYS A 181 -18.22 -17.67 10.02
CA LYS A 181 -19.55 -17.21 9.60
C LYS A 181 -19.83 -17.57 8.13
N ILE A 182 -18.90 -17.29 7.21
CA ILE A 182 -19.01 -17.66 5.79
C ILE A 182 -19.21 -19.16 5.61
N ARG A 183 -18.35 -19.99 6.23
CA ARG A 183 -18.47 -21.45 6.14
C ARG A 183 -19.79 -21.98 6.68
N THR A 184 -20.25 -21.43 7.80
CA THR A 184 -21.52 -21.83 8.44
C THR A 184 -22.69 -21.51 7.52
N TYR A 185 -22.70 -20.34 6.88
CA TYR A 185 -23.73 -19.98 5.91
C TYR A 185 -23.68 -20.85 4.66
N TYR A 186 -22.47 -21.17 4.17
CA TYR A 186 -22.30 -22.07 3.04
C TYR A 186 -22.74 -23.52 3.32
N SER A 187 -22.48 -24.04 4.52
CA SER A 187 -22.93 -25.37 4.92
C SER A 187 -24.44 -25.43 5.09
N ASN A 188 -25.05 -24.32 5.53
CA ASN A 188 -26.49 -24.21 5.70
C ASN A 188 -27.23 -23.96 4.37
N ASP A 189 -26.52 -23.57 3.31
CA ASP A 189 -27.10 -23.45 1.98
C ASP A 189 -27.32 -24.84 1.36
N ARG A 190 -28.60 -25.20 1.24
CA ARG A 190 -29.07 -26.51 0.75
C ARG A 190 -29.36 -26.55 -0.75
N ARG A 191 -29.14 -25.45 -1.49
CA ARG A 191 -29.39 -25.46 -2.93
C ARG A 191 -28.37 -26.34 -3.67
N GLU A 192 -28.83 -27.01 -4.70
CA GLU A 192 -28.00 -27.88 -5.55
C GLU A 192 -27.05 -27.08 -6.46
N ASP A 193 -27.42 -25.86 -6.82
CA ASP A 193 -26.69 -24.95 -7.71
C ASP A 193 -25.66 -24.07 -6.99
N LYS A 194 -25.34 -24.36 -5.72
CA LYS A 194 -24.45 -23.49 -4.95
C LYS A 194 -23.02 -23.48 -5.51
N LYS A 195 -22.49 -22.27 -5.70
CA LYS A 195 -21.12 -22.06 -6.16
C LYS A 195 -20.11 -22.48 -5.09
N ASN A 196 -18.94 -22.93 -5.53
CA ASN A 196 -17.82 -23.22 -4.64
C ASN A 196 -17.38 -21.98 -3.85
N LEU A 197 -16.77 -22.20 -2.69
CA LEU A 197 -16.21 -21.12 -1.87
C LEU A 197 -14.90 -20.59 -2.48
N GLU A 198 -15.04 -19.83 -3.55
CA GLU A 198 -13.95 -19.17 -4.25
C GLU A 198 -14.25 -17.67 -4.36
N PRO A 199 -13.35 -16.78 -3.90
CA PRO A 199 -13.56 -15.34 -3.98
C PRO A 199 -13.38 -14.82 -5.42
N ASP A 200 -14.34 -14.05 -5.91
CA ASP A 200 -14.20 -13.31 -7.16
C ASP A 200 -13.30 -12.07 -6.95
N SER A 201 -12.14 -12.08 -7.58
CA SER A 201 -11.14 -11.01 -7.47
C SER A 201 -11.51 -9.74 -8.25
N ARG A 202 -12.54 -9.78 -9.09
CA ARG A 202 -13.05 -8.61 -9.83
C ARG A 202 -13.86 -7.68 -8.95
N VAL A 203 -14.42 -8.20 -7.85
CA VAL A 203 -15.20 -7.41 -6.88
C VAL A 203 -14.24 -6.52 -6.09
N LYS A 204 -14.36 -5.23 -6.34
CA LYS A 204 -13.61 -4.15 -5.67
C LYS A 204 -14.57 -3.05 -5.25
N LEU A 205 -14.08 -2.04 -4.54
CA LEU A 205 -14.86 -0.87 -4.13
C LEU A 205 -15.48 -0.13 -5.32
N GLU A 206 -14.74 -0.02 -6.44
CA GLU A 206 -15.23 0.60 -7.67
C GLU A 206 -16.35 -0.22 -8.33
N ASN A 207 -16.15 -1.54 -8.45
CA ASN A 207 -17.06 -2.47 -9.08
C ASN A 207 -17.80 -3.32 -8.04
N ASN A 208 -18.37 -2.66 -7.02
CA ASN A 208 -18.97 -3.32 -5.85
C ASN A 208 -20.32 -4.01 -6.13
N ASN A 209 -20.88 -3.79 -7.33
CA ASN A 209 -22.17 -4.30 -7.79
C ASN A 209 -22.10 -5.66 -8.51
N LEU A 210 -20.90 -6.11 -8.92
CA LEU A 210 -20.73 -7.35 -9.71
C LEU A 210 -21.29 -8.61 -9.02
N ASP A 211 -21.45 -8.57 -7.70
CA ASP A 211 -21.98 -9.67 -6.90
C ASP A 211 -23.29 -9.34 -6.19
N ASP A 212 -24.04 -8.33 -6.64
CA ASP A 212 -25.34 -7.96 -6.08
C ASP A 212 -26.35 -9.11 -6.11
N GLU A 213 -26.29 -9.95 -7.15
CA GLU A 213 -27.15 -11.12 -7.32
C GLU A 213 -26.69 -12.34 -6.51
N GLU A 214 -25.45 -12.32 -6.00
CA GLU A 214 -24.89 -13.41 -5.21
C GLU A 214 -25.43 -13.41 -3.78
N LYS A 215 -25.27 -14.53 -3.08
CA LYS A 215 -25.66 -14.63 -1.66
C LYS A 215 -24.74 -13.81 -0.76
N ASN A 216 -25.29 -13.33 0.35
CA ASN A 216 -24.57 -12.51 1.34
C ASN A 216 -23.22 -13.11 1.78
N TYR A 217 -23.11 -14.44 1.90
CA TYR A 217 -21.85 -15.07 2.30
C TYR A 217 -20.79 -15.09 1.19
N LEU A 218 -21.19 -15.09 -0.09
CA LEU A 218 -20.29 -14.91 -1.23
C LEU A 218 -19.89 -13.45 -1.39
N GLN A 219 -20.84 -12.52 -1.19
CA GLN A 219 -20.54 -11.09 -1.14
C GLN A 219 -19.50 -10.80 -0.04
N LEU A 220 -19.68 -11.37 1.15
CA LEU A 220 -18.72 -11.25 2.23
C LEU A 220 -17.36 -11.88 1.87
N LEU A 221 -17.36 -13.08 1.27
CA LEU A 221 -16.15 -13.79 0.84
C LEU A 221 -15.31 -12.96 -0.16
N ASN A 222 -15.95 -12.34 -1.15
CA ASN A 222 -15.27 -11.56 -2.19
C ASN A 222 -14.47 -10.37 -1.61
N ARG A 223 -14.95 -9.82 -0.49
CA ARG A 223 -14.35 -8.65 0.18
C ARG A 223 -13.28 -9.03 1.20
N VAL A 224 -13.21 -10.28 1.64
CA VAL A 224 -12.28 -10.74 2.68
C VAL A 224 -11.05 -11.44 2.07
N THR A 225 -9.90 -11.30 2.71
CA THR A 225 -8.70 -12.08 2.33
C THR A 225 -8.77 -13.49 2.89
N THR A 226 -8.64 -14.52 2.06
CA THR A 226 -8.77 -15.93 2.48
C THR A 226 -7.65 -16.80 1.94
N ASN A 227 -7.43 -17.96 2.56
CA ASN A 227 -6.67 -19.05 1.95
C ASN A 227 -7.57 -19.82 0.96
N ALA A 228 -6.98 -20.74 0.17
CA ALA A 228 -7.68 -21.49 -0.86
C ALA A 228 -8.86 -22.34 -0.33
N THR A 229 -8.80 -22.77 0.93
CA THR A 229 -9.85 -23.62 1.54
C THR A 229 -10.87 -22.83 2.34
N VAL A 230 -10.73 -21.50 2.43
CA VAL A 230 -11.55 -20.59 3.25
C VAL A 230 -11.70 -21.12 4.68
N THR A 231 -10.55 -21.35 5.35
CA THR A 231 -10.48 -21.89 6.71
C THR A 231 -9.76 -20.94 7.68
N PRO A 232 -10.13 -20.93 8.98
CA PRO A 232 -9.43 -20.18 10.00
C PRO A 232 -7.95 -20.57 10.14
N THR A 233 -7.08 -19.58 10.36
CA THR A 233 -5.65 -19.77 10.65
C THR A 233 -5.31 -19.12 11.97
N TRP A 234 -4.47 -19.76 12.79
CA TRP A 234 -4.18 -19.31 14.17
C TRP A 234 -2.68 -19.10 14.41
N ILE A 235 -1.90 -18.90 13.34
CA ILE A 235 -0.44 -18.89 13.42
C ILE A 235 0.03 -17.72 14.29
N ILE A 236 -0.52 -16.52 14.08
CA ILE A 236 -0.12 -15.34 14.84
C ILE A 236 -0.52 -15.52 16.31
N SER A 237 -1.76 -15.94 16.56
CA SER A 237 -2.30 -16.21 17.89
C SER A 237 -1.44 -17.22 18.68
N ILE A 238 -1.01 -18.31 18.04
CA ILE A 238 -0.17 -19.33 18.68
C ILE A 238 1.22 -18.77 19.01
N VAL A 239 1.86 -18.07 18.06
CA VAL A 239 3.17 -17.44 18.29
C VAL A 239 3.09 -16.40 19.40
N THR A 240 2.06 -15.55 19.41
CA THR A 240 1.83 -14.56 20.46
C THR A 240 1.61 -15.22 21.81
N ALA A 241 0.81 -16.28 21.90
CA ALA A 241 0.57 -17.00 23.15
C ALA A 241 1.87 -17.59 23.71
N ILE A 242 2.69 -18.24 22.87
CA ILE A 242 4.00 -18.76 23.27
C ILE A 242 4.90 -17.61 23.75
N PHE A 243 4.96 -16.51 23.00
CA PHE A 243 5.82 -15.37 23.33
C PHE A 243 5.43 -14.72 24.67
N VAL A 244 4.14 -14.52 24.92
CA VAL A 244 3.60 -14.00 26.19
C VAL A 244 3.93 -14.95 27.35
N ILE A 245 3.77 -16.26 27.16
CA ILE A 245 4.08 -17.27 28.20
C ILE A 245 5.58 -17.26 28.53
N VAL A 246 6.44 -17.28 27.50
CA VAL A 246 7.90 -17.27 27.68
C VAL A 246 8.35 -16.02 28.43
N ILE A 247 7.84 -14.84 28.05
CA ILE A 247 8.17 -13.58 28.73
C ILE A 247 7.64 -13.57 30.16
N ALA A 248 6.41 -14.04 30.40
CA ALA A 248 5.83 -14.10 31.73
C ALA A 248 6.66 -14.99 32.66
N ILE A 249 7.06 -16.18 32.20
CA ILE A 249 7.91 -17.10 32.96
C ILE A 249 9.29 -16.49 33.18
N GLY A 250 9.93 -15.95 32.13
CA GLY A 250 11.25 -15.35 32.22
C GLY A 250 11.29 -14.16 33.18
N ALA A 251 10.30 -13.26 33.11
CA ALA A 251 10.21 -12.11 33.99
C ALA A 251 9.97 -12.52 35.45
N THR A 252 9.12 -13.53 35.70
CA THR A 252 8.87 -14.05 37.04
C THR A 252 10.11 -14.72 37.62
N TYR A 253 10.84 -15.48 36.79
CA TYR A 253 12.10 -16.11 37.19
C TYR A 253 13.16 -15.07 37.58
N VAL A 254 13.39 -14.05 36.74
CA VAL A 254 14.36 -12.99 37.03
C VAL A 254 13.96 -12.23 38.30
N ARG A 255 12.66 -11.93 38.49
CA ARG A 255 12.14 -11.34 39.74
C ARG A 255 12.47 -12.19 40.97
N GLY A 256 12.27 -13.50 40.88
CA GLY A 256 12.65 -14.44 41.93
C GLY A 256 14.15 -14.36 42.27
N GLN A 257 15.01 -14.32 41.25
CA GLN A 257 16.47 -14.20 41.45
C GLN A 257 16.88 -12.85 42.05
N VAL A 258 16.24 -11.74 41.66
CA VAL A 258 16.46 -10.43 42.29
C VAL A 258 16.12 -10.48 43.78
N LEU A 259 14.96 -11.06 44.13
CA LEU A 259 14.50 -11.16 45.51
C LEU A 259 15.47 -11.99 46.37
N GLU A 260 15.88 -13.17 45.91
CA GLU A 260 16.83 -14.02 46.63
C GLU A 260 18.19 -13.31 46.83
N LYS A 261 18.65 -12.55 45.83
CA LYS A 261 19.87 -11.75 45.94
C LYS A 261 19.74 -10.67 47.04
N GLN A 262 18.63 -9.94 47.06
CA GLN A 262 18.37 -8.89 48.07
C GLN A 262 18.30 -9.47 49.48
N LEU A 263 17.57 -10.57 49.65
CA LEU A 263 17.47 -11.28 50.94
C LEU A 263 18.85 -11.76 51.41
N THR A 264 19.71 -12.24 50.50
CA THR A 264 21.07 -12.68 50.83
C THR A 264 21.98 -11.52 51.25
N GLU A 265 21.91 -10.38 50.56
CA GLU A 265 22.66 -9.16 50.91
C GLU A 265 22.26 -8.62 52.29
N GLU A 266 20.97 -8.60 52.61
CA GLU A 266 20.45 -8.21 53.92
C GLU A 266 20.98 -9.11 55.06
N LYS A 267 21.05 -10.44 54.83
CA LYS A 267 21.62 -11.40 55.79
C LYS A 267 23.07 -11.09 56.11
N SER A 268 23.86 -10.75 55.08
CA SER A 268 25.29 -10.41 55.25
C SER A 268 25.51 -9.10 56.01
N MET A 269 24.63 -8.10 55.82
CA MET A 269 24.69 -6.82 56.53
C MET A 269 24.26 -6.93 58.00
N THR A 270 23.31 -7.81 58.31
CA THR A 270 22.80 -7.96 59.68
C THR A 270 23.78 -8.69 60.59
N GLN A 271 24.50 -9.69 60.05
CA GLN A 271 25.54 -10.44 60.78
C GLN A 271 26.80 -9.62 61.12
N THR A 272 26.95 -8.40 60.59
CA THR A 272 28.12 -7.55 60.82
C THR A 272 27.95 -6.53 61.95
N ASN A 273 26.87 -6.58 62.74
CA ASN A 273 26.69 -5.66 63.89
C ASN A 273 27.50 -6.12 65.13
N VAL A 274 28.67 -5.50 65.28
CA VAL A 274 29.80 -5.82 66.19
C VAL A 274 29.58 -5.45 67.69
N TYR A 275 28.36 -5.28 68.21
CA TYR A 275 28.18 -4.80 69.60
C TYR A 275 28.13 -5.87 70.70
N GLU A 276 28.33 -7.15 70.38
CA GLU A 276 28.14 -8.27 71.35
C GLU A 276 29.33 -8.59 72.28
N GLN A 277 30.38 -7.77 72.30
CA GLN A 277 31.66 -8.21 72.86
C GLN A 277 31.78 -8.23 74.40
N SER A 278 30.67 -8.25 75.16
CA SER A 278 30.72 -8.18 76.64
C SER A 278 29.77 -9.10 77.44
N LEU A 279 29.13 -10.11 76.84
CA LEU A 279 28.19 -11.02 77.54
C LEU A 279 28.74 -12.47 77.71
N PRO A 280 28.28 -13.23 78.74
CA PRO A 280 28.71 -14.61 78.99
C PRO A 280 28.37 -15.57 77.83
N SER A 281 29.29 -16.48 77.50
CA SER A 281 29.25 -17.34 76.29
C SER A 281 28.04 -18.27 76.16
N THR A 282 27.30 -18.53 77.24
CA THR A 282 26.07 -19.32 77.22
C THR A 282 24.86 -18.51 76.77
N ILE A 283 24.77 -17.23 77.15
CA ILE A 283 23.68 -16.32 76.78
C ILE A 283 23.86 -15.87 75.33
N VAL A 284 25.10 -15.62 74.92
CA VAL A 284 25.44 -15.25 73.52
C VAL A 284 24.99 -16.34 72.55
N LYS A 285 25.24 -17.61 72.84
CA LYS A 285 24.79 -18.71 71.95
C LYS A 285 23.27 -18.86 71.89
N SER A 286 22.57 -18.69 73.02
CA SER A 286 21.10 -18.72 73.01
C SER A 286 20.50 -17.52 72.29
N GLN A 287 21.12 -16.35 72.42
CA GLN A 287 20.70 -15.12 71.74
C GLN A 287 20.98 -15.20 70.24
N GLU A 288 22.19 -15.60 69.84
CA GLU A 288 22.60 -15.81 68.44
C GLU A 288 21.66 -16.79 67.73
N SER A 289 21.29 -17.91 68.38
CA SER A 289 20.34 -18.89 67.80
C SER A 289 18.89 -18.39 67.73
N ALA A 290 18.46 -17.57 68.67
CA ALA A 290 17.13 -16.94 68.64
C ALA A 290 17.06 -15.85 67.56
N ASP A 291 18.11 -15.05 67.44
CA ASP A 291 18.21 -13.95 66.47
C ASP A 291 18.39 -14.49 65.05
N THR A 292 19.18 -15.55 64.83
CA THR A 292 19.22 -16.22 63.51
C THR A 292 17.89 -16.84 63.14
N LYS A 293 17.19 -17.47 64.10
CA LYS A 293 15.87 -18.05 63.83
C LYS A 293 14.82 -16.98 63.51
N ALA A 294 14.77 -15.89 64.27
CA ALA A 294 13.86 -14.78 64.01
C ALA A 294 14.16 -14.11 62.66
N PHE A 295 15.44 -13.94 62.31
CA PHE A 295 15.86 -13.42 61.01
C PHE A 295 15.45 -14.35 59.87
N ASP A 296 15.68 -15.66 60.00
CA ASP A 296 15.28 -16.65 58.99
C ASP A 296 13.74 -16.72 58.84
N GLU A 297 12.97 -16.53 59.92
CA GLU A 297 11.50 -16.44 59.88
C GLU A 297 11.01 -15.17 59.17
N VAL A 298 11.64 -14.02 59.41
CA VAL A 298 11.35 -12.76 58.69
C VAL A 298 11.71 -12.91 57.21
N GLN A 299 12.88 -13.47 56.89
CA GLN A 299 13.34 -13.68 55.52
C GLN A 299 12.42 -14.62 54.74
N ASP A 300 11.92 -15.70 55.37
CA ASP A 300 10.95 -16.61 54.74
C ASP A 300 9.58 -15.94 54.53
N SER A 301 9.15 -15.09 55.46
CA SER A 301 7.95 -14.26 55.32
C SER A 301 8.07 -13.29 54.14
N ASP A 302 9.19 -12.57 54.03
CA ASP A 302 9.45 -11.61 52.96
C ASP A 302 9.60 -12.30 51.60
N ARG A 303 10.22 -13.48 51.57
CA ARG A 303 10.25 -14.33 50.37
C ARG A 303 8.83 -14.70 49.92
N LYS A 304 8.00 -15.22 50.82
CA LYS A 304 6.59 -15.58 50.51
C LYS A 304 5.78 -14.36 50.05
N GLY A 305 5.96 -13.22 50.71
CA GLY A 305 5.34 -11.94 50.33
C GLY A 305 5.76 -11.48 48.93
N GLY A 306 7.06 -11.53 48.64
CA GLY A 306 7.63 -11.19 47.34
C GLY A 306 7.06 -12.05 46.21
N TRP A 307 7.02 -13.37 46.39
CA TRP A 307 6.41 -14.28 45.41
C TRP A 307 4.91 -13.99 45.17
N ALA A 308 4.16 -13.64 46.21
CA ALA A 308 2.76 -13.23 46.06
C ALA A 308 2.61 -11.97 45.19
N THR A 309 3.45 -10.95 45.41
CA THR A 309 3.44 -9.73 44.58
C THR A 309 3.80 -10.02 43.12
N PHE A 310 4.74 -10.95 42.87
CA PHE A 310 5.13 -11.33 41.52
C PHE A 310 4.00 -12.04 40.77
N ILE A 311 3.22 -12.89 41.46
CA ILE A 311 2.02 -13.52 40.87
C ILE A 311 1.00 -12.46 40.47
N VAL A 312 0.72 -11.48 41.35
CA VAL A 312 -0.22 -10.39 41.03
C VAL A 312 0.25 -9.61 39.81
N LEU A 313 1.52 -9.25 39.73
CA LEU A 313 2.09 -8.55 38.57
C LEU A 313 2.04 -9.39 37.29
N ALA A 314 2.24 -10.71 37.38
CA ALA A 314 2.13 -11.61 36.23
C ALA A 314 0.69 -11.70 35.71
N VAL A 315 -0.31 -11.75 36.60
CA VAL A 315 -1.73 -11.71 36.23
C VAL A 315 -2.07 -10.37 35.55
N LEU A 316 -1.60 -9.25 36.09
CA LEU A 316 -1.79 -7.92 35.49
C LEU A 316 -1.15 -7.83 34.09
N PHE A 317 0.05 -8.39 33.93
CA PHE A 317 0.70 -8.49 32.62
C PHE A 317 -0.18 -9.23 31.61
N VAL A 318 -0.66 -10.44 31.95
CA VAL A 318 -1.55 -11.22 31.08
C VAL A 318 -2.84 -10.44 30.77
N PHE A 319 -3.41 -9.75 31.75
CA PHE A 319 -4.60 -8.92 31.55
C PHE A 319 -4.37 -7.81 30.52
N ILE A 320 -3.23 -7.11 30.58
CA ILE A 320 -2.87 -6.09 29.58
C ILE A 320 -2.70 -6.72 28.19
N GLN A 321 -2.09 -7.90 28.08
CA GLN A 321 -1.97 -8.60 26.80
C GLN A 321 -3.36 -8.96 26.22
N LEU A 322 -4.31 -9.38 27.07
CA LEU A 322 -5.69 -9.63 26.66
C LEU A 322 -6.41 -8.35 26.18
N LEU A 323 -6.15 -7.20 26.81
CA LEU A 323 -6.66 -5.91 26.33
C LEU A 323 -6.09 -5.56 24.96
N GLY A 324 -4.80 -5.80 24.72
CA GLY A 324 -4.20 -5.62 23.39
C GLY A 324 -4.90 -6.44 22.30
N ILE A 325 -5.21 -7.71 22.61
CA ILE A 325 -5.99 -8.59 21.73
C ILE A 325 -7.41 -8.06 21.51
N LEU A 326 -8.09 -7.61 22.58
CA LEU A 326 -9.43 -7.02 22.49
C LEU A 326 -9.41 -5.79 21.57
N PHE A 327 -8.37 -4.97 21.64
CA PHE A 327 -8.24 -3.79 20.80
C PHE A 327 -8.08 -4.16 19.32
N GLY A 328 -7.19 -5.11 19.01
CA GLY A 328 -7.06 -5.63 17.65
C GLY A 328 -8.37 -6.20 17.09
N PHE A 329 -9.13 -6.92 17.93
CA PHE A 329 -10.41 -7.51 17.56
C PHE A 329 -11.49 -6.46 17.26
N LYS A 330 -11.58 -5.41 18.07
CA LYS A 330 -12.65 -4.40 17.99
C LYS A 330 -12.43 -3.35 16.89
N TRP A 331 -11.18 -3.01 16.57
CA TRP A 331 -10.86 -1.90 15.67
C TRP A 331 -10.14 -2.30 14.36
N GLY A 332 -9.84 -3.59 14.15
CA GLY A 332 -9.26 -4.07 12.89
C GLY A 332 -10.29 -4.28 11.78
N PHE A 333 -9.97 -3.88 10.54
CA PHE A 333 -10.77 -4.15 9.34
C PHE A 333 -10.21 -5.36 8.58
N VAL A 334 -11.08 -6.30 8.21
CA VAL A 334 -10.75 -7.55 7.50
C VAL A 334 -11.01 -7.43 6.00
N GLY A 335 -11.94 -6.56 5.59
CA GLY A 335 -12.20 -6.33 4.18
C GLY A 335 -11.02 -5.66 3.49
N LYS A 336 -10.71 -6.10 2.26
CA LYS A 336 -9.56 -5.67 1.45
C LYS A 336 -9.48 -4.14 1.32
N GLU A 337 -10.63 -3.48 1.15
CA GLU A 337 -10.74 -2.03 0.94
C GLU A 337 -11.70 -1.38 1.97
N SER A 338 -12.04 -2.08 3.06
CA SER A 338 -12.97 -1.56 4.07
C SER A 338 -12.43 -0.32 4.77
N GLN A 339 -11.13 -0.26 5.04
CA GLN A 339 -10.53 0.94 5.63
C GLN A 339 -10.68 2.15 4.71
N ILE A 340 -10.42 1.99 3.41
CA ILE A 340 -10.56 3.06 2.40
C ILE A 340 -12.03 3.49 2.30
N ALA A 341 -12.96 2.54 2.20
CA ALA A 341 -14.39 2.82 2.17
C ALA A 341 -14.89 3.54 3.44
N PHE A 342 -14.31 3.23 4.60
CA PHE A 342 -14.58 3.95 5.84
C PHE A 342 -14.06 5.37 5.77
N GLU A 343 -12.78 5.56 5.43
CA GLU A 343 -12.13 6.88 5.37
C GLU A 343 -12.87 7.81 4.39
N ASP A 344 -13.29 7.30 3.24
CA ASP A 344 -14.00 8.09 2.21
C ASP A 344 -15.45 8.46 2.57
N SER A 345 -16.08 7.73 3.50
CA SER A 345 -17.51 7.90 3.82
C SER A 345 -17.81 8.26 5.29
N SER A 346 -16.82 8.26 6.17
CA SER A 346 -17.01 8.39 7.62
C SER A 346 -17.32 9.83 8.06
N ASP A 347 -16.79 10.82 7.35
CA ASP A 347 -16.98 12.24 7.65
C ASP A 347 -18.40 12.74 7.33
N PHE A 348 -19.20 11.96 6.59
CA PHE A 348 -20.50 12.37 6.07
C PHE A 348 -21.64 11.51 6.60
N ARG A 349 -22.66 12.17 7.17
CA ARG A 349 -23.86 11.50 7.69
C ARG A 349 -24.79 11.05 6.58
N THR A 350 -24.88 11.82 5.50
CA THR A 350 -25.78 11.56 4.37
C THR A 350 -25.04 11.70 3.04
N LYS A 351 -25.57 11.06 2.00
CA LYS A 351 -25.11 11.25 0.61
C LYS A 351 -25.17 12.72 0.19
N GLN A 352 -26.20 13.45 0.62
CA GLN A 352 -26.34 14.86 0.28
C GLN A 352 -25.24 15.71 0.92
N ASP A 353 -24.83 15.41 2.16
CA ASP A 353 -23.71 16.11 2.82
C ASP A 353 -22.40 15.88 2.08
N PHE A 354 -22.16 14.64 1.64
CA PHE A 354 -21.01 14.27 0.81
C PHE A 354 -20.99 15.11 -0.47
N VAL A 355 -22.07 15.08 -1.26
CA VAL A 355 -22.17 15.83 -2.52
C VAL A 355 -22.00 17.34 -2.28
N ASN A 356 -22.64 17.89 -1.25
CA ASN A 356 -22.56 19.31 -0.92
C ASN A 356 -21.14 19.75 -0.53
N TYR A 357 -20.39 18.91 0.17
CA TYR A 357 -19.00 19.18 0.54
C TYR A 357 -18.10 19.26 -0.70
N PHE A 358 -18.09 18.21 -1.53
CA PHE A 358 -17.26 18.18 -2.75
C PHE A 358 -17.65 19.29 -3.73
N LYS A 359 -18.95 19.56 -3.87
CA LYS A 359 -19.44 20.71 -4.66
C LYS A 359 -18.90 22.04 -4.16
N ARG A 360 -18.93 22.28 -2.84
CA ARG A 360 -18.41 23.52 -2.22
C ARG A 360 -16.90 23.70 -2.46
N GLU A 361 -16.14 22.61 -2.37
CA GLU A 361 -14.70 22.63 -2.63
C GLU A 361 -14.40 22.97 -4.10
N LYS A 362 -15.10 22.31 -5.02
CA LYS A 362 -15.02 22.59 -6.47
C LYS A 362 -15.40 24.05 -6.76
N ASP A 363 -16.49 24.55 -6.18
CA ASP A 363 -16.93 25.94 -6.33
C ASP A 363 -15.90 26.94 -5.81
N THR A 364 -15.20 26.62 -4.73
CA THR A 364 -14.14 27.47 -4.18
C THR A 364 -12.95 27.56 -5.13
N ILE A 365 -12.53 26.42 -5.69
CA ILE A 365 -11.46 26.36 -6.69
C ILE A 365 -11.86 27.14 -7.95
N ILE A 366 -13.08 26.95 -8.44
CA ILE A 366 -13.62 27.68 -9.60
C ILE A 366 -13.53 29.19 -9.35
N LYS A 367 -14.04 29.69 -8.21
CA LYS A 367 -14.03 31.13 -7.89
C LYS A 367 -12.61 31.70 -7.92
N ILE A 368 -11.65 31.00 -7.32
CA ILE A 368 -10.25 31.45 -7.27
C ILE A 368 -9.62 31.39 -8.68
N ALA A 369 -9.82 30.30 -9.42
CA ALA A 369 -9.31 30.14 -10.77
C ALA A 369 -9.86 31.23 -11.70
N GLU A 370 -11.17 31.50 -11.65
CA GLU A 370 -11.82 32.60 -12.39
C GLU A 370 -11.23 33.96 -12.01
N GLN A 371 -10.98 34.23 -10.72
CA GLN A 371 -10.35 35.47 -10.28
C GLN A 371 -8.95 35.63 -10.89
N LYS A 372 -8.14 34.56 -10.91
CA LYS A 372 -6.79 34.59 -11.49
C LYS A 372 -6.82 34.70 -13.01
N LEU A 373 -7.76 34.04 -13.67
CA LEU A 373 -7.96 34.14 -15.12
C LEU A 373 -8.36 35.56 -15.53
N LYS A 374 -9.31 36.18 -14.82
CA LYS A 374 -9.70 37.59 -15.04
C LYS A 374 -8.52 38.54 -14.88
N LEU A 375 -7.69 38.33 -13.84
CA LEU A 375 -6.48 39.12 -13.63
C LEU A 375 -5.47 38.96 -14.78
N LEU A 376 -5.29 37.73 -15.28
CA LEU A 376 -4.44 37.45 -16.43
C LEU A 376 -4.97 38.15 -17.69
N GLN A 377 -6.24 37.97 -18.01
CA GLN A 377 -6.91 38.59 -19.16
C GLN A 377 -6.86 40.13 -19.10
N GLN A 378 -6.97 40.72 -17.92
CA GLN A 378 -6.81 42.16 -17.74
C GLN A 378 -5.39 42.62 -18.06
N LYS A 379 -4.36 41.92 -17.57
CA LYS A 379 -2.95 42.24 -17.86
C LYS A 379 -2.58 42.01 -19.33
N MET A 380 -3.11 40.95 -19.94
CA MET A 380 -2.95 40.67 -21.36
C MET A 380 -3.57 41.78 -22.21
N TYR A 381 -4.78 42.24 -21.87
CA TYR A 381 -5.41 43.36 -22.56
C TYR A 381 -4.59 44.66 -22.46
N GLN A 382 -4.11 45.00 -21.26
CA GLN A 382 -3.25 46.17 -21.05
C GLN A 382 -1.98 46.11 -21.89
N LYS A 383 -1.30 44.97 -21.92
CA LYS A 383 -0.09 44.76 -22.75
C LYS A 383 -0.40 44.75 -24.24
N GLY A 384 -1.49 44.09 -24.63
CA GLY A 384 -1.98 44.06 -26.01
C GLY A 384 -2.22 45.47 -26.54
N SER A 385 -2.87 46.33 -25.75
CA SER A 385 -3.10 47.73 -26.13
C SER A 385 -1.82 48.56 -26.33
N MET A 386 -0.69 48.12 -25.78
CA MET A 386 0.60 48.81 -25.91
C MET A 386 1.50 48.21 -27.00
N ILE A 387 1.35 46.91 -27.32
CA ILE A 387 2.33 46.14 -28.11
C ILE A 387 1.72 45.49 -29.35
N SER A 388 0.44 45.07 -29.31
CA SER A 388 -0.16 44.31 -30.41
C SER A 388 -0.39 45.20 -31.63
N THR A 389 -0.01 44.67 -32.80
CA THR A 389 -0.23 45.29 -34.11
C THR A 389 -1.37 44.62 -34.89
N SER A 390 -2.04 43.61 -34.31
CA SER A 390 -3.06 42.78 -34.96
C SER A 390 -4.47 43.11 -34.47
N ALA A 391 -5.35 43.52 -35.39
CA ALA A 391 -6.76 43.78 -35.08
C ALA A 391 -7.50 42.51 -34.58
N LYS A 392 -7.15 41.34 -35.12
CA LYS A 392 -7.73 40.04 -34.74
C LYS A 392 -7.37 39.65 -33.30
N GLU A 393 -6.12 39.82 -32.90
CA GLU A 393 -5.67 39.54 -31.52
C GLU A 393 -6.34 40.49 -30.52
N MET A 394 -6.43 41.77 -30.87
CA MET A 394 -7.07 42.77 -30.03
C MET A 394 -8.58 42.55 -29.88
N ASP A 395 -9.26 42.08 -30.92
CA ASP A 395 -10.68 41.69 -30.85
C ASP A 395 -10.88 40.45 -29.96
N MET A 396 -10.02 39.45 -30.12
CA MET A 396 -10.03 38.25 -29.27
C MET A 396 -9.75 38.57 -27.79
N LEU A 397 -8.85 39.50 -27.48
CA LEU A 397 -8.60 39.98 -26.12
C LEU A 397 -9.79 40.72 -25.50
N LYS A 398 -10.69 41.28 -26.32
CA LYS A 398 -11.94 41.92 -25.87
C LYS A 398 -13.04 40.91 -25.62
N THR A 399 -13.17 39.88 -26.46
CA THR A 399 -14.21 38.86 -26.36
C THR A 399 -13.87 37.83 -25.28
N LYS A 400 -14.34 38.03 -24.04
CA LYS A 400 -13.96 37.19 -22.88
C LYS A 400 -15.06 36.21 -22.43
N ASP A 401 -16.28 36.37 -22.92
CA ASP A 401 -17.48 35.77 -22.30
C ASP A 401 -17.51 34.23 -22.37
N TYR A 402 -16.87 33.64 -23.38
CA TYR A 402 -16.77 32.19 -23.54
C TYR A 402 -15.47 31.58 -22.99
N ARG A 403 -14.50 32.40 -22.58
CA ARG A 403 -13.21 31.94 -22.02
C ARG A 403 -13.20 32.02 -20.50
N THR A 404 -14.07 31.23 -19.89
CA THR A 404 -14.19 31.09 -18.43
C THR A 404 -13.61 29.77 -17.96
N PHE A 405 -13.14 29.72 -16.71
CA PHE A 405 -12.61 28.48 -16.15
C PHE A 405 -13.64 27.34 -16.16
N LYS A 406 -14.92 27.64 -15.94
CA LYS A 406 -16.00 26.65 -16.05
C LYS A 406 -16.13 26.08 -17.46
N GLU A 407 -15.99 26.92 -18.49
CA GLU A 407 -16.07 26.47 -19.88
C GLU A 407 -14.84 25.63 -20.25
N TYR A 408 -13.66 26.00 -19.77
CA TYR A 408 -12.46 25.17 -19.88
C TYR A 408 -12.68 23.76 -19.29
N VAL A 409 -13.18 23.68 -18.06
CA VAL A 409 -13.49 22.39 -17.39
C VAL A 409 -14.48 21.55 -18.19
N LYS A 410 -15.53 22.17 -18.76
CA LYS A 410 -16.50 21.44 -19.60
C LYS A 410 -15.87 20.90 -20.88
N ASN A 411 -14.99 21.68 -21.50
CA ASN A 411 -14.30 21.27 -22.73
C ASN A 411 -13.34 20.10 -22.46
N GLU A 412 -12.55 20.18 -21.38
CA GLU A 412 -11.69 19.07 -20.93
C GLU A 412 -12.50 17.80 -20.61
N ALA A 413 -13.63 17.93 -19.92
CA ALA A 413 -14.51 16.80 -19.64
C ALA A 413 -15.09 16.15 -20.91
N ARG A 414 -15.51 16.96 -21.89
CA ARG A 414 -15.97 16.47 -23.20
C ARG A 414 -14.87 15.76 -23.98
N GLU A 415 -13.66 16.29 -23.96
CA GLU A 415 -12.51 15.69 -24.63
C GLU A 415 -12.14 14.35 -24.03
N ASN A 416 -12.12 14.23 -22.69
CA ASN A 416 -11.90 12.96 -22.03
C ASN A 416 -12.99 11.93 -22.41
N ILE A 417 -14.26 12.33 -22.43
CA ILE A 417 -15.36 11.44 -22.84
C ILE A 417 -15.20 11.00 -24.30
N ASN A 418 -14.90 11.93 -25.21
CA ASN A 418 -14.70 11.61 -26.63
C ASN A 418 -13.52 10.64 -26.81
N PHE A 419 -12.41 10.88 -26.11
CA PHE A 419 -11.25 10.00 -26.11
C PHE A 419 -11.59 8.59 -25.60
N HIS A 420 -12.36 8.48 -24.51
CA HIS A 420 -12.84 7.18 -24.01
C HIS A 420 -13.74 6.47 -25.03
N ASN A 421 -14.69 7.19 -25.64
CA ASN A 421 -15.57 6.65 -26.67
C ASN A 421 -14.78 6.18 -27.91
N ASP A 422 -13.74 6.91 -28.31
CA ASP A 422 -12.91 6.55 -29.46
C ASP A 422 -12.04 5.32 -29.18
N ILE A 423 -11.57 5.15 -27.94
CA ILE A 423 -10.91 3.92 -27.49
C ILE A 423 -11.89 2.74 -27.52
N GLU A 424 -13.11 2.92 -27.00
CA GLU A 424 -14.14 1.88 -26.99
C GLU A 424 -14.53 1.45 -28.41
N LYS A 425 -14.75 2.42 -29.31
CA LYS A 425 -14.98 2.14 -30.74
C LYS A 425 -13.81 1.41 -31.39
N THR A 426 -12.58 1.77 -31.06
CA THR A 426 -11.38 1.10 -31.59
C THR A 426 -11.27 -0.34 -31.09
N LYS A 427 -11.64 -0.59 -29.82
CA LYS A 427 -11.73 -1.94 -29.25
C LYS A 427 -12.83 -2.74 -29.96
N GLU A 428 -14.04 -2.20 -30.07
CA GLU A 428 -15.16 -2.84 -30.78
C GLU A 428 -14.80 -3.18 -32.23
N GLN A 429 -14.22 -2.24 -32.98
CA GLN A 429 -13.78 -2.47 -34.36
C GLN A 429 -12.67 -3.52 -34.47
N THR A 430 -11.83 -3.65 -33.44
CA THR A 430 -10.80 -4.70 -33.38
C THR A 430 -11.45 -6.07 -33.13
N TYR A 431 -12.44 -6.17 -32.25
CA TYR A 431 -13.22 -7.40 -32.04
C TYR A 431 -13.99 -7.78 -33.32
N THR A 432 -14.70 -6.86 -33.98
CA THR A 432 -15.45 -7.16 -35.21
C THR A 432 -14.53 -7.60 -36.37
N LYS A 433 -13.33 -7.02 -36.50
CA LYS A 433 -12.33 -7.46 -37.50
C LYS A 433 -11.73 -8.83 -37.18
N THR A 434 -11.69 -9.20 -35.90
CA THR A 434 -11.20 -10.51 -35.45
C THR A 434 -12.25 -11.60 -35.68
N ASP A 435 -13.53 -11.27 -35.49
CA ASP A 435 -14.66 -12.17 -35.77
C ASP A 435 -14.90 -12.35 -37.28
N LEU A 436 -14.74 -11.30 -38.10
CA LEU A 436 -14.75 -11.41 -39.57
C LEU A 436 -13.60 -12.28 -40.12
N LYS A 437 -12.51 -12.45 -39.38
CA LYS A 437 -11.41 -13.37 -39.74
C LYS A 437 -11.66 -14.81 -39.31
N LYS A 438 -12.65 -15.06 -38.43
CA LYS A 438 -12.93 -16.38 -37.86
C LYS A 438 -13.90 -17.22 -38.71
N ASP A 439 -14.64 -16.57 -39.63
CA ASP A 439 -15.62 -17.24 -40.50
C ASP A 439 -15.12 -17.53 -41.93
N ILE A 440 -13.86 -17.23 -42.25
CA ILE A 440 -13.22 -17.73 -43.49
C ILE A 440 -12.41 -18.99 -43.15
N LYS A 441 -13.07 -20.16 -43.16
CA LYS A 441 -12.37 -21.45 -43.29
C LYS A 441 -11.88 -21.60 -44.73
N VAL A 442 -10.62 -21.24 -45.00
CA VAL A 442 -9.90 -21.71 -46.20
C VAL A 442 -8.50 -22.14 -45.78
N GLY A 443 -8.11 -23.32 -46.25
CA GLY A 443 -6.93 -24.06 -45.82
C GLY A 443 -5.59 -23.41 -46.12
N ASN A 444 -4.58 -23.93 -45.43
CA ASN A 444 -3.15 -23.66 -45.58
C ASN A 444 -2.72 -23.55 -47.05
N ILE A 445 -2.32 -22.34 -47.47
CA ILE A 445 -1.30 -22.11 -48.48
C ILE A 445 -0.48 -20.91 -48.00
N GLU A 446 0.79 -21.15 -47.63
CA GLU A 446 1.78 -20.10 -47.43
C GLU A 446 2.06 -19.45 -48.79
N ASN A 447 1.46 -18.29 -49.06
CA ASN A 447 1.82 -17.47 -50.20
C ASN A 447 2.92 -16.49 -49.79
N HIS A 448 4.17 -16.87 -50.06
CA HIS A 448 5.29 -15.93 -50.11
C HIS A 448 5.12 -15.09 -51.40
N VAL A 449 4.66 -13.84 -51.25
CA VAL A 449 4.42 -12.93 -52.38
C VAL A 449 5.75 -12.37 -52.86
N THR A 450 6.21 -12.81 -54.03
CA THR A 450 7.43 -12.30 -54.66
C THR A 450 7.05 -11.23 -55.69
N LEU A 451 7.64 -10.05 -55.60
CA LEU A 451 7.34 -8.91 -56.48
C LEU A 451 8.36 -8.84 -57.64
N CYS A 452 7.90 -8.48 -58.82
CA CYS A 452 8.78 -8.24 -59.97
C CYS A 452 9.68 -7.02 -59.72
N THR A 453 11.00 -7.18 -59.83
CA THR A 453 11.96 -6.09 -59.58
C THR A 453 11.90 -4.95 -60.58
N ASN A 454 11.24 -5.12 -61.72
CA ASN A 454 11.11 -4.09 -62.76
C ASN A 454 9.78 -3.31 -62.68
N CYS A 455 8.65 -3.99 -62.48
CA CYS A 455 7.32 -3.34 -62.48
C CYS A 455 6.55 -3.45 -61.16
N SER A 456 7.10 -4.12 -60.15
CA SER A 456 6.50 -4.35 -58.83
C SER A 456 5.15 -5.08 -58.85
N SER A 457 4.80 -5.77 -59.94
CA SER A 457 3.63 -6.65 -59.96
C SER A 457 3.92 -7.95 -59.19
N VAL A 458 2.87 -8.55 -58.62
CA VAL A 458 2.96 -9.85 -57.94
C VAL A 458 3.30 -10.94 -58.97
N LEU A 459 4.34 -11.74 -58.70
CA LEU A 459 4.74 -12.87 -59.52
C LEU A 459 4.16 -14.17 -58.98
N ASP A 460 3.67 -15.03 -59.88
CA ASP A 460 3.25 -16.39 -59.53
C ASP A 460 4.47 -17.28 -59.26
N THR A 461 4.34 -18.20 -58.31
CA THR A 461 5.44 -19.00 -57.74
C THR A 461 6.18 -19.91 -58.74
N ASN A 462 5.74 -20.02 -59.99
CA ASN A 462 6.36 -20.83 -61.05
C ASN A 462 6.45 -20.17 -62.44
N SER A 463 6.26 -18.85 -62.57
CA SER A 463 6.36 -18.16 -63.86
C SER A 463 7.82 -17.92 -64.30
N LYS A 464 8.20 -18.38 -65.50
CA LYS A 464 9.53 -18.10 -66.10
C LYS A 464 9.69 -16.64 -66.57
N PHE A 465 8.59 -15.96 -66.85
CA PHE A 465 8.53 -14.55 -67.25
C PHE A 465 7.42 -13.84 -66.47
N CYS A 466 7.62 -12.56 -66.16
CA CYS A 466 6.60 -11.72 -65.53
C CYS A 466 5.41 -11.52 -66.48
N ASN A 467 4.21 -11.85 -66.00
CA ASN A 467 2.95 -11.74 -66.73
C ASN A 467 2.52 -10.30 -67.06
N SER A 468 3.05 -9.30 -66.33
CA SER A 468 2.66 -7.89 -66.50
C SER A 468 3.65 -7.08 -67.35
N CYS A 469 4.95 -7.38 -67.32
CA CYS A 469 5.96 -6.62 -68.08
C CYS A 469 6.88 -7.47 -68.98
N GLY A 470 6.74 -8.81 -68.98
CA GLY A 470 7.47 -9.71 -69.88
C GLY A 470 8.93 -10.01 -69.51
N THR A 471 9.44 -9.51 -68.37
CA THR A 471 10.83 -9.72 -67.94
C THR A 471 11.06 -11.13 -67.40
N GLU A 472 12.17 -11.79 -67.77
CA GLU A 472 12.52 -13.15 -67.34
C GLU A 472 12.90 -13.22 -65.84
N VAL A 473 12.41 -14.24 -65.14
CA VAL A 473 12.62 -14.44 -63.69
C VAL A 473 13.63 -15.56 -63.49
N LYS A 474 14.83 -15.24 -62.97
CA LYS A 474 15.85 -16.24 -62.61
C LYS A 474 15.58 -16.78 -61.20
N LYS A 475 15.43 -18.10 -61.04
CA LYS A 475 15.34 -18.77 -59.72
C LYS A 475 16.73 -19.20 -59.23
N ASP A 476 17.01 -19.00 -57.94
CA ASP A 476 18.26 -19.42 -57.31
C ASP A 476 18.30 -20.94 -57.11
N ILE A 477 19.41 -21.58 -57.49
CA ILE A 477 19.64 -23.02 -57.40
C ILE A 477 20.38 -23.33 -56.08
N LEU A 478 19.87 -24.26 -55.26
CA LEU A 478 20.58 -24.74 -54.06
C LEU A 478 21.74 -25.67 -54.45
N ILE A 479 22.93 -25.44 -53.89
CA ILE A 479 24.16 -26.19 -54.20
C ILE A 479 24.77 -26.76 -52.91
N CYS A 480 25.21 -28.03 -52.94
CA CYS A 480 25.88 -28.67 -51.81
C CYS A 480 27.24 -28.02 -51.53
N LYS A 481 27.44 -27.47 -50.33
CA LYS A 481 28.68 -26.76 -49.94
C LYS A 481 29.96 -27.61 -49.95
N LYS A 482 29.86 -28.94 -50.00
CA LYS A 482 31.03 -29.84 -49.93
C LYS A 482 31.48 -30.37 -51.29
N CYS A 483 30.55 -30.67 -52.20
CA CYS A 483 30.87 -31.23 -53.52
C CYS A 483 30.31 -30.42 -54.69
N ASN A 484 29.69 -29.27 -54.42
CA ASN A 484 29.09 -28.35 -55.38
C ASN A 484 28.06 -28.96 -56.36
N THR A 485 27.44 -30.08 -55.99
CA THR A 485 26.34 -30.67 -56.75
C THR A 485 25.03 -29.94 -56.47
N ASN A 486 24.21 -29.72 -57.49
CA ASN A 486 22.88 -29.14 -57.36
C ASN A 486 21.99 -30.06 -56.50
N LEU A 487 21.26 -29.47 -55.56
CA LEU A 487 20.39 -30.17 -54.62
C LEU A 487 18.93 -29.81 -54.90
N ASP A 488 18.05 -30.81 -54.90
CA ASP A 488 16.61 -30.59 -54.90
C ASP A 488 16.13 -30.10 -53.54
N GLU A 489 15.10 -29.24 -53.53
CA GLU A 489 14.58 -28.47 -52.37
C GLU A 489 14.24 -29.32 -51.13
N ASN A 490 14.05 -30.64 -51.26
CA ASN A 490 13.66 -31.55 -50.18
C ASN A 490 14.67 -32.67 -49.87
N SER A 491 15.91 -32.56 -50.33
CA SER A 491 16.94 -33.58 -50.12
C SER A 491 17.52 -33.54 -48.68
N LYS A 492 17.32 -34.61 -47.89
CA LYS A 492 17.84 -34.72 -46.50
C LYS A 492 19.35 -35.02 -46.43
N PHE A 493 19.90 -35.58 -47.51
CA PHE A 493 21.32 -35.89 -47.68
C PHE A 493 21.72 -35.60 -49.13
N CYS A 494 22.96 -35.18 -49.36
CA CYS A 494 23.47 -34.94 -50.71
C CYS A 494 23.62 -36.28 -51.46
N PRO A 495 23.02 -36.44 -52.65
CA PRO A 495 23.05 -37.71 -53.39
C PRO A 495 24.43 -38.07 -53.94
N SER A 496 25.35 -37.10 -54.07
CA SER A 496 26.67 -37.33 -54.64
C SER A 496 27.79 -37.54 -53.60
N CYS A 497 27.65 -37.01 -52.37
CA CYS A 497 28.69 -37.12 -51.35
C CYS A 497 28.21 -37.63 -49.98
N GLY A 498 26.90 -37.85 -49.80
CA GLY A 498 26.31 -38.41 -48.58
C GLY A 498 26.19 -37.45 -47.39
N GLU A 499 26.61 -36.19 -47.52
CA GLU A 499 26.57 -35.21 -46.43
C GLU A 499 25.13 -34.81 -46.07
N LYS A 500 24.81 -34.72 -44.77
CA LYS A 500 23.45 -34.38 -44.29
C LYS A 500 23.15 -32.90 -44.53
N VAL A 501 22.06 -32.61 -45.22
CA VAL A 501 21.61 -31.24 -45.52
C VAL A 501 20.63 -30.83 -44.42
N VAL A 502 21.04 -29.91 -43.54
CA VAL A 502 20.16 -29.39 -42.47
C VAL A 502 19.48 -28.11 -42.97
N LEU A 503 18.16 -28.19 -43.18
CA LEU A 503 17.31 -27.06 -43.54
C LEU A 503 16.66 -26.47 -42.27
N LYS A 504 16.86 -25.15 -42.09
CA LYS A 504 16.20 -24.19 -41.17
C LYS A 504 16.32 -24.44 -39.65
N GLU A 505 16.82 -23.42 -38.93
CA GLU A 505 16.87 -23.36 -37.46
C GLU A 505 15.44 -23.27 -36.90
N LEU A 506 15.11 -24.17 -35.97
CA LEU A 506 13.85 -24.18 -35.21
C LEU A 506 13.84 -23.02 -34.21
N VAL A 507 12.72 -22.31 -34.09
CA VAL A 507 12.59 -21.15 -33.19
C VAL A 507 11.70 -21.48 -31.98
N PRO A 508 12.13 -21.16 -30.74
CA PRO A 508 11.34 -21.39 -29.54
C PRO A 508 10.03 -20.60 -29.57
N THR A 509 8.92 -21.30 -29.47
CA THR A 509 7.57 -20.75 -29.60
C THR A 509 6.68 -21.24 -28.46
N CYS A 510 5.88 -20.36 -27.86
CA CYS A 510 4.95 -20.75 -26.82
C CYS A 510 3.77 -21.56 -27.41
N PRO A 511 3.42 -22.74 -26.86
CA PRO A 511 2.32 -23.55 -27.36
C PRO A 511 0.93 -22.92 -27.15
N GLU A 512 0.74 -22.05 -26.16
CA GLU A 512 -0.56 -21.40 -25.92
C GLU A 512 -0.69 -20.04 -26.59
N CYS A 513 0.27 -19.12 -26.38
CA CYS A 513 0.16 -17.77 -26.89
C CYS A 513 0.79 -17.58 -28.29
N LYS A 514 1.50 -18.59 -28.82
CA LYS A 514 2.19 -18.60 -30.12
C LYS A 514 3.26 -17.51 -30.32
N THR A 515 3.70 -16.87 -29.24
CA THR A 515 4.80 -15.90 -29.27
C THR A 515 6.12 -16.63 -29.48
N THR A 516 6.93 -16.15 -30.43
CA THR A 516 8.28 -16.66 -30.70
C THR A 516 9.31 -15.89 -29.87
N TYR A 517 10.32 -16.57 -29.37
CA TYR A 517 11.37 -16.01 -28.52
C TYR A 517 12.76 -16.31 -29.09
N GLU A 518 13.76 -15.55 -28.63
CA GLU A 518 15.16 -15.86 -28.90
C GLU A 518 15.58 -17.17 -28.20
N ASN A 519 16.55 -17.90 -28.76
CA ASN A 519 17.00 -19.23 -28.30
C ASN A 519 17.47 -19.32 -26.83
N SER A 520 17.69 -18.18 -26.16
CA SER A 520 18.10 -18.10 -24.75
C SER A 520 16.92 -18.15 -23.76
N VAL A 521 15.69 -17.97 -24.22
CA VAL A 521 14.48 -17.94 -23.38
C VAL A 521 13.88 -19.34 -23.29
N LYS A 522 13.59 -19.80 -22.07
CA LYS A 522 13.03 -21.15 -21.81
C LYS A 522 11.54 -21.15 -21.48
N PHE A 523 11.01 -20.04 -20.99
CA PHE A 523 9.63 -19.91 -20.52
C PHE A 523 8.97 -18.66 -21.10
N CYS A 524 7.70 -18.79 -21.47
CA CYS A 524 6.89 -17.69 -21.99
C CYS A 524 6.66 -16.61 -20.93
N SER A 525 6.90 -15.34 -21.27
CA SER A 525 6.71 -14.22 -20.34
C SER A 525 5.23 -13.88 -20.07
N ASN A 526 4.30 -14.42 -20.88
CA ASN A 526 2.88 -14.13 -20.76
C ASN A 526 2.10 -15.20 -19.95
N ASP A 527 2.48 -16.48 -20.08
CA ASP A 527 1.74 -17.60 -19.47
C ASP A 527 2.61 -18.55 -18.63
N GLY A 528 3.94 -18.36 -18.64
CA GLY A 528 4.88 -19.15 -17.84
C GLY A 528 5.12 -20.58 -18.33
N LYS A 529 4.55 -21.01 -19.48
CA LYS A 529 4.77 -22.35 -20.04
C LYS A 529 6.12 -22.46 -20.73
N GLU A 530 6.67 -23.68 -20.74
CA GLU A 530 7.93 -24.01 -21.42
C GLU A 530 7.76 -23.89 -22.95
N LEU A 531 8.77 -23.32 -23.61
CA LEU A 531 8.72 -23.06 -25.06
C LEU A 531 9.06 -24.32 -25.85
N GLU A 532 8.35 -24.55 -26.96
CA GLU A 532 8.60 -25.66 -27.87
C GLU A 532 9.35 -25.17 -29.11
N LEU A 533 10.31 -25.95 -29.61
CA LEU A 533 11.05 -25.62 -30.84
C LEU A 533 10.20 -26.00 -32.05
N VAL A 534 9.80 -24.99 -32.84
CA VAL A 534 8.92 -25.14 -34.01
C VAL A 534 9.62 -24.71 -35.29
#